data_AF-A0A376D1G1-F1
#
_entry.id   AF-A0A376D1G1-F1
#
_cell.length_a   1.000
_cell.length_b   1.000
_cell.length_c   1.000
_cell.angle_alpha   90.00
_cell.angle_beta   90.00
_cell.angle_gamma   90.00
#
_symmetry.space_group_name_H-M   'P 1'
#
loop_
_entity.id
_entity.type
_entity.pdbx_description
1 polymer ?
#
loop_
_entity_poly.entity_id
_entity_poly.type
_entity_poly.pdbx_seq_one_letter_code
_entity_poly.pdbx_strand_id
1 'polypeptide(L)'
;MPIGAYVVGLSPSGREVLNALIELKNTSSPTAENLLKALPREEQIPVMEGLINQLRQVSDWDRKPRGFSGACLLARYSTDAASILIRYLQELQLGMKRPAWMTAALKDEQWNKDA
;
A
#
# COMPACT_ATOMS: atom_id res chain seq x y z
N MET A 1 -9.17 8.64 -21.57
CA MET A 1 -8.17 9.27 -20.66
C MET A 1 -7.56 8.17 -19.80
N PRO A 2 -6.26 8.20 -19.44
CA PRO A 2 -5.68 7.17 -18.60
C PRO A 2 -6.20 7.35 -17.16
N ILE A 3 -6.64 6.26 -16.54
CA ILE A 3 -7.07 6.24 -15.14
C ILE A 3 -5.79 6.18 -14.29
N GLY A 4 -5.19 7.34 -14.04
CA GLY A 4 -4.40 7.50 -12.81
C GLY A 4 -5.39 7.50 -11.66
N ALA A 5 -5.17 6.71 -10.62
CA ALA A 5 -6.07 6.62 -9.47
C ALA A 5 -6.23 8.00 -8.81
N TYR A 6 -7.24 8.76 -9.22
CA TYR A 6 -7.61 10.02 -8.58
C TYR A 6 -8.34 9.66 -7.30
N VAL A 7 -7.63 9.75 -6.17
CA VAL A 7 -8.29 9.85 -4.86
C VAL A 7 -8.67 11.31 -4.68
N VAL A 8 -9.98 11.57 -4.61
CA VAL A 8 -10.50 12.91 -4.31
C VAL A 8 -9.96 13.33 -2.94
N GLY A 9 -9.40 14.54 -2.85
CA GLY A 9 -8.92 15.11 -1.57
C GLY A 9 -7.42 15.04 -1.32
N LEU A 10 -6.61 14.40 -2.18
CA LEU A 10 -5.14 14.49 -2.05
C LEU A 10 -4.61 15.84 -2.53
N SER A 11 -3.70 16.45 -1.77
CA SER A 11 -2.87 17.56 -2.25
C SER A 11 -1.94 17.13 -3.39
N PRO A 12 -1.28 18.07 -4.10
CA PRO A 12 -0.20 17.74 -5.03
C PRO A 12 0.89 16.87 -4.41
N SER A 13 1.30 17.19 -3.18
CA SER A 13 2.30 16.43 -2.43
C SER A 13 1.82 15.01 -2.14
N GLY A 14 0.57 14.84 -1.66
CA GLY A 14 -0.01 13.53 -1.42
C GLY A 14 -0.08 12.64 -2.67
N ARG A 15 -0.33 13.24 -3.85
CA ARG A 15 -0.28 12.50 -5.13
C ARG A 15 1.13 12.08 -5.52
N GLU A 16 2.13 12.93 -5.28
CA GLU A 16 3.54 12.57 -5.52
C GLU A 16 3.98 11.42 -4.62
N VAL A 17 3.61 11.46 -3.33
CA VAL A 17 3.85 10.37 -2.39
C VAL A 17 3.16 9.09 -2.85
N LEU A 18 1.88 9.16 -3.25
CA LEU A 18 1.15 8.01 -3.80
C LEU A 18 1.88 7.40 -5.00
N ASN A 19 2.26 8.22 -5.99
CA ASN A 19 2.96 7.74 -7.19
C ASN A 19 4.31 7.10 -6.83
N ALA A 20 5.06 7.68 -5.90
CA ALA A 20 6.32 7.12 -5.43
C ALA A 20 6.13 5.78 -4.71
N LEU A 21 5.09 5.65 -3.88
CA LEU A 21 4.75 4.41 -3.19
C LEU A 21 4.27 3.31 -4.15
N ILE A 22 3.59 3.67 -5.24
CA ILE A 22 3.20 2.72 -6.30
C ILE A 22 4.44 2.10 -6.97
N GLU A 23 5.43 2.94 -7.31
CA GLU A 23 6.66 2.49 -7.98
C GLU A 23 7.72 1.90 -7.03
N LEU A 24 7.43 1.87 -5.72
CA LEU A 24 8.35 1.38 -4.72
C LEU A 24 8.60 -0.14 -4.87
N LYS A 25 9.83 -0.50 -5.23
CA LYS A 25 10.24 -1.91 -5.42
C LYS A 25 10.56 -2.61 -4.09
N ASN A 26 11.10 -1.89 -3.12
CA ASN A 26 11.48 -2.40 -1.80
C ASN A 26 11.20 -1.35 -0.70
N THR A 27 10.94 -1.81 0.52
CA THR A 27 10.59 -0.96 1.67
C THR A 27 11.80 -0.42 2.43
N SER A 28 13.02 -0.84 2.07
CA SER A 28 14.26 -0.55 2.79
C SER A 28 15.02 0.69 2.30
N SER A 29 14.45 1.47 1.37
CA SER A 29 15.11 2.68 0.88
C SER A 29 14.89 3.86 1.83
N PRO A 30 15.93 4.58 2.27
CA PRO A 30 15.81 5.80 3.07
C PRO A 30 14.92 6.87 2.41
N THR A 31 14.87 6.87 1.07
CA THR A 31 14.01 7.76 0.29
C THR A 31 12.53 7.50 0.57
N ALA A 32 12.15 6.23 0.76
CA ALA A 32 10.76 5.85 0.98
C ALA A 32 10.26 6.28 2.37
N GLU A 33 11.10 6.17 3.39
CA GLU A 33 10.78 6.65 4.74
C GLU A 33 10.68 8.18 4.80
N ASN A 34 11.54 8.90 4.08
CA ASN A 34 11.50 10.36 4.04
C ASN A 34 10.24 10.90 3.35
N LEU A 35 9.73 10.21 2.33
CA LEU A 35 8.45 10.54 1.70
C LEU A 35 7.28 10.45 2.69
N LEU A 36 7.29 9.45 3.57
CA LEU A 36 6.24 9.29 4.57
C LEU A 36 6.29 10.34 5.68
N LYS A 37 7.47 10.81 6.06
CA LYS A 37 7.62 11.92 7.02
C LYS A 37 7.03 13.23 6.53
N ALA A 38 6.98 13.42 5.20
CA ALA A 38 6.41 14.60 4.58
C ALA A 38 4.89 14.47 4.32
N LEU A 39 4.30 13.28 4.53
CA LEU A 39 2.89 13.03 4.28
C LEU A 39 2.04 13.47 5.49
N PRO A 40 1.13 14.45 5.33
CA PRO A 40 0.22 14.87 6.38
C PRO A 40 -0.64 13.70 6.89
N ARG A 41 -0.95 13.68 8.19
CA ARG A 41 -1.75 12.60 8.79
C ARG A 41 -3.11 12.43 8.11
N GLU A 42 -3.76 13.54 7.78
CA GLU A 42 -5.04 13.59 7.06
C GLU A 42 -4.99 12.98 5.65
N GLU A 43 -3.80 12.86 5.05
CA GLU A 43 -3.62 12.27 3.72
C GLU A 43 -3.19 10.80 3.77
N GLN A 44 -2.83 10.24 4.93
CA GLN A 44 -2.38 8.85 5.04
C GLN A 44 -3.47 7.85 4.63
N ILE A 45 -4.71 8.06 5.09
CA ILE A 45 -5.87 7.24 4.70
C ILE A 45 -6.14 7.36 3.20
N PRO A 46 -6.33 8.57 2.62
CA PRO A 46 -6.49 8.74 1.18
C PRO A 46 -5.35 8.13 0.33
N VAL A 47 -4.10 8.24 0.76
CA VAL A 47 -2.97 7.60 0.04
C VAL A 47 -3.09 6.07 0.10
N MET A 48 -3.46 5.49 1.25
CA MET A 48 -3.68 4.04 1.36
C MET A 48 -4.84 3.58 0.46
N GLU A 49 -5.94 4.33 0.41
CA GLU A 49 -7.05 4.04 -0.50
C GLU A 49 -6.62 4.11 -1.97
N GLY A 50 -5.75 5.06 -2.33
CA GLY A 50 -5.13 5.15 -3.66
C GLY A 50 -4.30 3.92 -4.01
N LEU A 51 -3.49 3.43 -3.07
CA LEU A 51 -2.70 2.20 -3.24
C LEU A 51 -3.61 0.97 -3.40
N ILE A 52 -4.66 0.86 -2.59
CA ILE A 52 -5.65 -0.23 -2.70
C ILE A 52 -6.40 -0.16 -4.03
N ASN A 53 -6.78 1.03 -4.49
CA ASN A 53 -7.42 1.19 -5.79
C ASN A 53 -6.54 0.70 -6.94
N GLN A 54 -5.22 0.94 -6.85
CA GLN A 54 -4.25 0.39 -7.79
C GLN A 54 -4.15 -1.15 -7.69
N LEU A 55 -4.10 -1.70 -6.47
CA LEU A 55 -4.04 -3.15 -6.23
C LEU A 55 -5.31 -3.87 -6.71
N ARG A 56 -6.48 -3.24 -6.63
CA ARG A 56 -7.75 -3.79 -7.15
C ARG A 56 -7.75 -3.97 -8.67
N GLN A 57 -6.89 -3.26 -9.40
CA GLN A 57 -6.74 -3.44 -10.86
C GLN A 57 -5.88 -4.66 -11.23
N VAL A 58 -5.24 -5.29 -10.24
CA VAL A 58 -4.33 -6.43 -10.47
C VAL A 58 -5.15 -7.71 -10.57
N SER A 59 -5.11 -8.33 -11.75
CA SER A 59 -5.70 -9.64 -12.01
C SER A 59 -4.75 -10.80 -11.70
N ASP A 60 -3.44 -10.59 -11.83
CA ASP A 60 -2.40 -11.60 -11.60
C ASP A 60 -1.65 -11.34 -10.29
N TRP A 61 -1.82 -12.28 -9.35
CA TRP A 61 -1.19 -12.25 -8.03
C TRP A 61 -0.08 -13.31 -7.88
N ASP A 62 0.32 -14.00 -8.95
CA ASP A 62 1.46 -14.92 -8.90
C ASP A 62 2.77 -14.18 -8.59
N ARG A 63 2.81 -12.89 -8.89
CA ARG A 63 3.91 -11.98 -8.59
C ARG A 63 3.45 -10.82 -7.72
N LYS A 64 4.39 -10.26 -6.94
CA LYS A 64 4.14 -9.07 -6.12
C LYS A 64 3.75 -7.88 -7.03
N PRO A 65 2.53 -7.33 -6.92
CA PRO A 65 2.14 -6.19 -7.73
C PRO A 65 2.82 -4.90 -7.28
N ARG A 66 2.86 -3.92 -8.21
CA ARG A 66 3.26 -2.54 -7.88
C ARG A 66 2.31 -1.97 -6.83
N GLY A 67 2.86 -1.11 -5.96
CA GLY A 67 2.12 -0.54 -4.84
C GLY A 67 2.00 -1.43 -3.61
N PHE A 68 2.19 -2.76 -3.71
CA PHE A 68 2.09 -3.62 -2.52
C PHE A 68 3.15 -3.27 -1.45
N SER A 69 4.40 -3.05 -1.89
CA SER A 69 5.46 -2.63 -0.98
C SER A 69 5.22 -1.23 -0.42
N GLY A 70 4.69 -0.31 -1.23
CA GLY A 70 4.29 1.02 -0.76
C GLY A 70 3.19 0.97 0.30
N ALA A 71 2.19 0.10 0.10
CA ALA A 71 1.11 -0.13 1.07
C ALA A 71 1.65 -0.69 2.38
N CYS A 72 2.51 -1.72 2.33
CA CYS A 72 3.12 -2.26 3.55
C CYS A 72 3.94 -1.18 4.28
N LEU A 73 4.70 -0.36 3.56
CA LEU A 73 5.49 0.71 4.16
C LEU A 73 4.61 1.77 4.83
N LEU A 74 3.53 2.21 4.18
CA LEU A 74 2.58 3.16 4.78
C LEU A 74 1.88 2.58 6.01
N ALA A 75 1.52 1.29 5.98
CA ALA A 75 0.94 0.58 7.11
C ALA A 75 1.90 0.48 8.32
N ARG A 76 3.22 0.41 8.10
CA ARG A 76 4.20 0.50 9.20
C ARG A 76 4.23 1.88 9.85
N TYR A 77 3.91 2.92 9.09
CA TYR A 77 3.97 4.31 9.56
C TYR A 77 2.64 4.79 10.18
N SER A 78 1.51 4.24 9.74
CA SER A 78 0.17 4.68 10.12
C SER A 78 -0.71 3.49 10.47
N THR A 79 -1.14 3.42 11.72
CA THR A 79 -2.06 2.39 12.21
C THR A 79 -3.41 2.47 11.50
N ASP A 80 -3.90 3.70 11.24
CA ASP A 80 -5.16 3.93 10.54
C ASP A 80 -5.08 3.39 9.11
N ALA A 81 -3.97 3.63 8.40
CA ALA A 81 -3.72 3.07 7.08
C ALA A 81 -3.57 1.54 7.13
N ALA A 82 -2.90 1.01 8.15
CA ALA A 82 -2.75 -0.43 8.33
C ALA A 82 -4.09 -1.15 8.45
N SER A 83 -5.04 -0.61 9.23
CA SER A 83 -6.39 -1.17 9.36
C SER A 83 -7.12 -1.28 8.02
N ILE A 84 -6.97 -0.29 7.14
CA ILE A 84 -7.57 -0.32 5.80
C ILE A 84 -6.91 -1.40 4.93
N LEU A 85 -5.57 -1.52 4.98
CA LEU A 85 -4.85 -2.55 4.24
C LEU A 85 -5.21 -3.95 4.71
N ILE A 86 -5.29 -4.18 6.03
CA ILE A 86 -5.71 -5.46 6.62
C ILE A 86 -7.07 -5.87 6.08
N ARG A 87 -8.05 -4.97 6.14
CA ARG A 87 -9.40 -5.24 5.63
C ARG A 87 -9.37 -5.65 4.16
N TYR A 88 -8.63 -4.92 3.33
CA TYR A 88 -8.48 -5.27 1.92
C TYR A 88 -7.85 -6.66 1.72
N LEU A 89 -6.79 -7.00 2.47
CA LEU A 89 -6.13 -8.31 2.39
C LEU A 89 -7.02 -9.47 2.87
N GLN A 90 -7.93 -9.22 3.81
CA GLN A 90 -8.93 -10.20 4.25
C GLN A 90 -10.03 -10.40 3.20
N GLU A 91 -10.44 -9.33 2.51
CA GLU A 91 -11.40 -9.37 1.41
C GLU A 91 -10.81 -9.98 0.12
N LEU A 92 -9.48 -10.02 0.01
CA LEU A 92 -8.78 -10.49 -1.18
C LEU A 92 -8.91 -12.02 -1.34
N GLN A 93 -9.77 -12.45 -2.25
CA GLN A 93 -10.04 -13.86 -2.54
C GLN A 93 -8.97 -14.46 -3.46
N LEU A 94 -7.75 -14.70 -2.95
CA LEU A 94 -6.65 -15.33 -3.71
C LEU A 94 -6.77 -16.87 -3.85
N GLY A 95 -7.99 -17.41 -3.85
CA GLY A 95 -8.22 -18.86 -3.79
C GLY A 95 -7.78 -19.48 -2.45
N MET A 96 -7.46 -20.79 -2.44
CA MET A 96 -7.23 -21.54 -1.20
C MET A 96 -5.97 -21.15 -0.42
N LYS A 97 -4.97 -20.51 -1.03
CA LYS A 97 -3.72 -20.11 -0.36
C LYS A 97 -3.13 -18.82 -0.91
N ARG A 98 -2.66 -17.95 -0.01
CA ARG A 98 -1.87 -16.77 -0.36
C ARG A 98 -0.58 -17.20 -1.10
N PRO A 99 -0.15 -16.46 -2.13
CA PRO A 99 1.13 -16.67 -2.79
C PRO A 99 2.30 -16.62 -1.80
N ALA A 100 3.35 -17.41 -2.03
CA ALA A 100 4.50 -17.49 -1.14
C ALA A 100 5.19 -16.13 -0.93
N TRP A 101 5.25 -15.29 -1.98
CA TRP A 101 5.82 -13.94 -1.88
C TRP A 101 5.03 -13.05 -0.92
N MET A 102 3.70 -13.21 -0.85
CA MET A 102 2.83 -12.40 0.01
C MET A 102 3.02 -12.80 1.46
N THR A 103 3.04 -14.11 1.74
CA THR A 103 3.34 -14.60 3.09
C THR A 103 4.71 -14.14 3.55
N ALA A 104 5.73 -14.20 2.68
CA ALA A 104 7.07 -13.70 3.00
C ALA A 104 7.08 -12.18 3.27
N ALA A 105 6.39 -11.40 2.45
CA ALA A 105 6.32 -9.94 2.61
C ALA A 105 5.61 -9.51 3.89
N LEU A 106 4.59 -10.25 4.33
CA LEU A 106 3.78 -9.93 5.52
C LEU A 106 4.34 -10.54 6.82
N LYS A 107 5.27 -11.49 6.73
CA LYS A 107 5.78 -12.24 7.90
C LYS A 107 6.37 -11.33 8.99
N ASP A 108 7.08 -10.28 8.57
CA ASP A 108 7.79 -9.38 9.48
C ASP A 108 6.98 -8.11 9.80
N GLU A 109 5.79 -7.97 9.22
CA GLU A 109 4.91 -6.83 9.45
C GLU A 109 4.15 -6.97 10.78
N GLN A 110 4.51 -6.16 11.78
CA GLN A 110 3.85 -6.19 13.10
C GLN A 110 2.35 -5.95 13.00
N TRP A 111 1.92 -4.97 12.20
CA TRP A 111 0.51 -4.66 11.99
C TRP A 111 -0.31 -5.83 11.40
N ASN A 112 0.33 -6.80 10.75
CA ASN A 112 -0.35 -7.96 10.18
C ASN A 112 -0.40 -9.16 11.15
N LYS A 113 0.43 -9.18 12.20
CA LYS A 113 0.47 -10.30 13.17
C LYS A 113 -0.74 -10.29 14.12
N ASP A 114 -1.24 -9.10 14.41
CA ASP A 114 -2.37 -8.87 15.32
C ASP A 114 -3.72 -8.70 14.60
N ALA A 115 -3.75 -9.00 13.29
CA ALA A 115 -4.84 -8.71 12.36
C ALA A 115 -5.84 -9.86 12.14
#